data_AF-T1H0I3-F1
#
_entry.id   AF-T1H0I3-F1
#
_cell.length_a   1.000
_cell.length_b   1.000
_cell.length_c   1.000
_cell.angle_alpha   90.00
_cell.angle_beta   90.00
_cell.angle_gamma   90.00
#
_symmetry.space_group_name_H-M   'P 1'
#
loop_
_entity.id
_entity.type
_entity.pdbx_description
1 polymer ?
#
loop_
_entity_poly.entity_id
_entity_poly.type
_entity_poly.pdbx_seq_one_letter_code
_entity_poly.pdbx_strand_id
1 'polypeptide(L)'
;RRVLRIKRQYYWTAIKNTPFTLVITYPEAYGINRIAVRNDEDIHRLIVNKNNISSYFAGDKWRIHPDWVYCKNHTKTFDTPEAELRYFIQKMSKPGWKWPPRSPVPPEHTAALYSNTSFNISSGRNKDRESYYCE
;
A
#
# COMPACT_ATOMS: atom_id res chain seq x y z
N ARG A 1 -22.44 18.81 -8.92
CA ARG A 1 -21.17 19.57 -8.72
C ARG A 1 -21.21 20.21 -7.33
N ARG A 2 -20.17 20.06 -6.50
CA ARG A 2 -20.12 20.57 -5.11
C ARG A 2 -18.93 21.52 -4.94
N VAL A 3 -19.07 22.55 -4.10
CA VAL A 3 -18.01 23.50 -3.72
C VAL A 3 -17.96 23.57 -2.19
N LEU A 4 -16.75 23.56 -1.61
CA LEU A 4 -16.52 23.56 -0.17
C LEU A 4 -15.47 24.62 0.17
N ARG A 5 -15.65 25.33 1.29
CA ARG A 5 -14.65 26.24 1.87
C ARG A 5 -13.90 25.50 2.97
N ILE A 6 -12.61 25.24 2.76
CA ILE A 6 -11.76 24.50 3.70
C ILE A 6 -10.42 25.23 3.82
N LYS A 7 -9.95 25.48 5.05
CA LYS A 7 -8.60 25.98 5.30
C LYS A 7 -7.58 24.88 5.05
N ARG A 8 -6.50 25.20 4.34
CA ARG A 8 -5.46 24.25 3.93
C ARG A 8 -4.09 24.80 4.26
N GLN A 9 -3.20 23.92 4.67
CA GLN A 9 -1.79 24.21 4.79
C GLN A 9 -1.09 23.83 3.48
N TYR A 10 -0.06 24.60 3.12
CA TYR A 10 0.69 24.45 1.88
C TYR A 10 2.18 24.38 2.21
N TYR A 11 2.84 23.37 1.66
CA TYR A 11 4.28 23.15 1.78
C TYR A 11 4.84 22.97 0.38
N TRP A 12 6.01 23.52 0.13
CA TRP A 12 6.63 23.43 -1.19
C TRP A 12 8.14 23.32 -1.10
N THR A 13 8.74 22.70 -2.12
CA THR A 13 10.18 22.62 -2.27
C THR A 13 10.56 22.51 -3.75
N ALA A 14 11.70 23.10 -4.13
CA ALA A 14 12.21 23.02 -5.49
C ALA A 14 12.89 21.66 -5.72
N ILE A 15 12.61 21.05 -6.88
CA ILE A 15 13.28 19.81 -7.29
C ILE A 15 14.60 20.20 -7.97
N LYS A 16 15.73 19.86 -7.34
CA LYS A 16 17.07 20.21 -7.83
C LYS A 16 17.27 19.80 -9.29
N ASN A 17 17.93 20.68 -10.06
CA ASN A 17 18.26 20.48 -11.47
C ASN A 17 17.04 20.32 -12.40
N THR A 18 15.86 20.77 -11.98
CA THR A 18 14.66 20.83 -12.82
C THR A 18 13.94 22.17 -12.62
N PRO A 19 13.12 22.63 -13.58
CA PRO A 19 12.29 23.82 -13.41
C PRO A 19 11.03 23.56 -12.56
N PHE A 20 10.88 22.38 -11.95
CA PHE A 20 9.66 21.98 -11.25
C PHE A 20 9.74 22.21 -9.74
N THR A 21 8.60 22.55 -9.14
CA THR A 21 8.41 22.68 -7.69
C THR A 21 7.40 21.65 -7.22
N LEU A 22 7.75 20.87 -6.20
CA LEU A 22 6.82 19.97 -5.52
C LEU A 22 6.01 20.79 -4.53
N VAL A 23 4.69 20.67 -4.59
CA VAL A 23 3.76 21.30 -3.64
C VAL A 23 2.87 20.23 -3.04
N ILE A 24 2.73 20.23 -1.71
CA ILE A 24 1.85 19.34 -0.97
C ILE A 24 0.89 20.20 -0.15
N THR A 25 -0.37 19.78 -0.10
CA THR A 25 -1.40 20.46 0.68
C THR A 25 -2.23 19.46 1.46
N TYR A 26 -2.58 19.82 2.69
CA TYR A 26 -3.51 19.07 3.50
C TYR A 26 -4.48 20.02 4.22
N PRO A 27 -5.74 19.59 4.42
CA PRO A 27 -6.71 20.33 5.21
C PRO A 27 -6.20 20.56 6.64
N GLU A 28 -6.38 21.77 7.16
CA GLU A 28 -5.91 22.12 8.51
C GLU A 28 -6.63 21.28 9.59
N ALA A 29 -7.91 21.00 9.37
CA ALA A 29 -8.74 20.25 10.31
C ALA A 29 -8.46 18.73 10.32
N TYR A 30 -7.87 18.18 9.25
CA TYR A 30 -7.61 16.73 9.12
C TYR A 30 -6.48 16.48 8.12
N GLY A 31 -5.49 15.66 8.49
CA GLY A 31 -4.39 15.28 7.59
C GLY A 31 -2.99 15.39 8.20
N ILE A 32 -2.86 15.99 9.40
CA ILE A 32 -1.57 16.08 10.10
C ILE A 32 -1.13 14.71 10.64
N ASN A 33 -2.09 13.93 11.13
CA ASN A 33 -1.83 12.61 11.71
C ASN A 33 -2.34 11.51 10.77
N ARG A 34 -1.59 10.41 10.69
CA ARG A 34 -2.01 9.17 10.03
C ARG A 34 -2.13 8.05 11.05
N ILE A 35 -3.08 7.16 10.81
CA ILE A 35 -3.13 5.88 11.52
C ILE A 35 -2.08 4.99 10.87
N ALA A 36 -1.01 4.69 11.62
CA ALA A 36 -0.06 3.66 11.24
C ALA A 36 -0.53 2.34 11.87
N VAL A 37 -0.86 1.36 11.02
CA VAL A 37 -1.11 0.00 11.50
C VAL A 37 0.25 -0.55 11.97
N ARG A 38 0.35 -0.92 13.25
CA ARG A 38 1.53 -1.63 13.76
C ARG A 38 1.54 -3.02 13.14
N ASN A 39 2.71 -3.47 12.68
CA ASN A 39 2.95 -4.63 11.82
C ASN A 39 2.11 -5.89 12.15
N ASP A 40 1.89 -6.73 11.11
CA ASP A 40 1.63 -8.18 11.02
C ASP A 40 0.95 -8.97 12.18
N GLU A 41 1.23 -8.64 13.44
CA GLU A 41 0.61 -9.21 14.64
C GLU A 41 -0.92 -9.12 14.60
N ASP A 42 -1.51 -8.07 14.02
CA ASP A 42 -2.97 -7.89 14.01
C ASP A 42 -3.67 -8.93 13.13
N ILE A 43 -3.16 -9.20 11.92
CA ILE A 43 -3.74 -10.19 11.02
C ILE A 43 -3.47 -11.60 11.55
N HIS A 44 -2.25 -11.86 12.03
CA HIS A 44 -1.91 -13.15 12.67
C HIS A 44 -2.81 -13.43 13.87
N ARG A 45 -3.01 -12.44 14.75
CA ARG A 45 -3.90 -12.52 15.90
C ARG A 45 -5.35 -12.74 15.49
N LEU A 46 -5.83 -12.08 14.43
CA LEU A 46 -7.18 -12.30 13.92
C LEU A 46 -7.38 -13.73 13.38
N ILE A 47 -6.39 -14.27 12.68
CA ILE A 47 -6.40 -15.66 12.18
C ILE A 47 -6.34 -16.66 13.35
N VAL A 48 -5.43 -16.44 14.32
CA VAL A 48 -5.24 -17.31 15.51
C VAL A 48 -6.48 -17.29 16.42
N ASN A 49 -7.11 -16.13 16.58
CA ASN A 49 -8.34 -15.98 17.38
C ASN A 49 -9.59 -16.56 16.68
N LYS A 50 -9.43 -17.24 15.53
CA LYS A 50 -10.49 -17.90 14.76
C LYS A 50 -11.63 -16.97 14.32
N ASN A 51 -11.38 -15.66 14.27
CA ASN A 51 -12.33 -14.75 13.66
C ASN A 51 -12.26 -14.96 12.14
N ASN A 52 -13.37 -15.33 11.52
CA ASN A 52 -13.41 -15.57 10.09
C ASN A 52 -13.25 -14.24 9.35
N ILE A 53 -12.03 -13.87 8.96
CA ILE A 53 -11.73 -12.61 8.25
C ILE A 53 -12.60 -12.51 6.98
N SER A 54 -12.88 -13.63 6.32
CA SER A 54 -13.74 -13.70 5.14
C SER A 54 -15.15 -13.16 5.39
N SER A 55 -15.65 -13.19 6.63
CA SER A 55 -16.99 -12.68 6.97
C SER A 55 -17.12 -11.17 6.79
N TYR A 56 -16.05 -10.39 7.01
CA TYR A 56 -16.06 -8.93 6.78
C TYR A 56 -16.18 -8.57 5.30
N PHE A 57 -15.81 -9.51 4.42
CA PHE A 57 -15.84 -9.36 2.97
C PHE A 57 -16.97 -10.18 2.33
N ALA A 58 -17.97 -10.57 3.12
CA ALA A 58 -19.16 -11.27 2.63
C ALA A 58 -20.08 -10.34 1.83
N GLY A 59 -20.69 -10.87 0.78
CA GLY A 59 -21.55 -10.12 -0.14
C GLY A 59 -20.78 -9.04 -0.91
N ASP A 60 -21.52 -8.18 -1.62
CA ASP A 60 -20.94 -7.26 -2.61
C ASP A 60 -21.18 -5.77 -2.26
N LYS A 61 -21.44 -5.46 -0.99
CA LYS A 61 -21.65 -4.09 -0.48
C LYS A 61 -20.37 -3.42 0.02
N TRP A 62 -19.25 -3.74 -0.61
CA TRP A 62 -17.95 -3.13 -0.37
C TRP A 62 -17.19 -3.09 -1.70
N ARG A 63 -16.21 -2.20 -1.80
CA ARG A 63 -15.39 -2.03 -3.00
C ARG A 63 -13.95 -1.76 -2.61
N ILE A 64 -13.05 -2.19 -3.48
CA ILE A 64 -11.65 -1.80 -3.42
C ILE A 64 -11.50 -0.49 -4.21
N HIS A 65 -10.67 0.41 -3.69
CA HIS A 65 -10.42 1.67 -4.39
C HIS A 65 -9.77 1.38 -5.76
N PRO A 66 -10.29 1.93 -6.87
CA PRO A 66 -9.84 1.55 -8.21
C PRO A 66 -8.37 1.90 -8.49
N ASP A 67 -7.89 2.99 -7.89
CA ASP A 67 -6.54 3.50 -8.13
C ASP A 67 -5.48 2.97 -7.15
N TRP A 68 -5.87 2.23 -6.11
CA TRP A 68 -4.89 1.77 -5.12
C TRP A 68 -4.20 0.51 -5.63
N VAL A 69 -2.87 0.53 -5.61
CA VAL A 69 -2.06 -0.62 -5.98
C VAL A 69 -1.86 -1.48 -4.74
N TYR A 70 -2.51 -2.63 -4.72
CA TYR A 70 -2.30 -3.67 -3.71
C TYR A 70 -1.41 -4.79 -4.24
N CYS A 71 -1.05 -5.70 -3.34
CA CYS A 71 -0.47 -6.99 -3.65
C CYS A 71 -1.21 -7.69 -4.80
N LYS A 72 -0.50 -8.04 -5.87
CA LYS A 72 -1.03 -8.80 -7.00
C LYS A 72 -0.54 -10.24 -7.01
N ASN A 73 -1.30 -11.11 -7.66
CA ASN A 73 -0.86 -12.47 -7.95
C ASN A 73 -0.01 -12.50 -9.24
N HIS A 74 1.11 -13.22 -9.22
CA HIS A 74 1.97 -13.37 -10.41
C HIS A 74 1.36 -14.28 -11.48
N THR A 75 0.63 -15.31 -11.04
CA THR A 75 0.21 -16.43 -11.88
C THR A 75 -1.24 -16.33 -12.32
N LYS A 76 -2.08 -15.72 -11.48
CA LYS A 76 -3.52 -15.59 -11.73
C LYS A 76 -3.91 -14.14 -11.97
N THR A 77 -4.71 -13.95 -12.99
CA THR A 77 -5.44 -12.70 -13.22
C THR A 77 -6.87 -12.85 -12.72
N PHE A 78 -7.45 -11.74 -12.27
CA PHE A 78 -8.80 -11.69 -11.74
C PHE A 78 -9.60 -10.62 -12.46
N ASP A 79 -10.90 -10.86 -12.66
CA ASP A 79 -11.79 -9.92 -13.34
C ASP A 79 -12.04 -8.64 -12.52
N THR A 80 -11.95 -8.75 -11.19
CA THR A 80 -12.17 -7.64 -10.25
C THR A 80 -11.13 -7.66 -9.13
N PRO A 81 -10.74 -6.48 -8.60
CA PRO A 81 -9.84 -6.42 -7.46
C PRO A 81 -10.46 -7.08 -6.21
N GLU A 82 -11.79 -7.06 -6.07
CA GLU A 82 -12.51 -7.75 -4.99
C GLU A 82 -12.30 -9.27 -5.03
N ALA A 83 -12.34 -9.88 -6.23
CA ALA A 83 -12.10 -11.31 -6.39
C ALA A 83 -10.65 -11.69 -6.04
N GLU A 84 -9.68 -10.85 -6.42
CA GLU A 84 -8.28 -11.03 -6.08
C GLU A 84 -8.06 -10.96 -4.56
N LEU A 85 -8.66 -9.99 -3.87
CA LEU A 85 -8.58 -9.89 -2.42
C LEU A 85 -9.17 -11.12 -1.72
N ARG A 86 -10.35 -11.61 -2.16
CA ARG A 86 -10.96 -12.82 -1.61
C ARG A 86 -10.05 -14.03 -1.80
N TYR A 87 -9.39 -14.14 -2.95
CA TYR A 87 -8.40 -15.20 -3.19
C TYR A 87 -7.25 -15.15 -2.19
N PHE A 88 -6.67 -13.97 -1.94
CA PHE A 88 -5.59 -13.82 -0.96
C PHE A 88 -6.04 -14.11 0.47
N ILE A 89 -7.23 -13.67 0.88
CA ILE A 89 -7.80 -13.94 2.22
C ILE A 89 -7.98 -15.44 2.44
N GLN A 90 -8.47 -16.17 1.43
CA GLN A 90 -8.60 -17.63 1.51
C GLN A 90 -7.23 -18.30 1.54
N LYS A 91 -6.26 -17.81 0.76
CA LYS A 91 -4.89 -18.37 0.72
C LYS A 91 -4.16 -18.18 2.04
N MET A 92 -4.25 -16.99 2.65
CA MET A 92 -3.62 -16.70 3.95
C MET A 92 -4.26 -17.46 5.12
N SER A 93 -5.51 -17.89 4.98
CA SER A 93 -6.21 -18.68 5.99
C SER A 93 -5.78 -20.16 6.01
N LYS A 94 -5.05 -20.62 4.98
CA LYS A 94 -4.56 -22.00 4.91
C LYS A 94 -3.30 -22.18 5.77
N PRO A 95 -3.12 -23.35 6.40
CA PRO A 95 -1.89 -23.64 7.14
C PRO A 95 -0.68 -23.58 6.19
N GLY A 96 0.44 -23.06 6.70
CA GLY A 96 1.69 -22.94 5.93
C GLY A 96 1.83 -21.65 5.13
N TRP A 97 0.88 -20.72 5.20
CA TRP A 97 1.05 -19.37 4.67
C TRP A 97 2.21 -18.65 5.36
N LYS A 98 3.09 -18.03 4.58
CA LYS A 98 4.19 -17.19 5.06
C LYS A 98 4.05 -15.82 4.43
N TRP A 99 3.98 -14.78 5.24
CA TRP A 99 4.05 -13.44 4.71
C TRP A 99 5.45 -13.18 4.18
N PRO A 100 5.60 -12.55 3.00
CA PRO A 100 6.90 -12.12 2.53
C PRO A 100 7.52 -11.19 3.60
N PRO A 101 8.83 -11.32 3.88
CA PRO A 101 9.47 -10.67 5.01
C PRO A 101 9.51 -9.13 4.89
N ARG A 102 9.08 -8.57 3.77
CA ARG A 102 8.97 -7.13 3.55
C ARG A 102 7.68 -6.82 2.80
N SER A 103 6.81 -6.03 3.42
CA SER A 103 5.86 -5.24 2.64
C SER A 103 6.67 -4.33 1.70
N PRO A 104 6.21 -4.10 0.46
CA PRO A 104 6.83 -3.10 -0.39
C PRO A 104 6.93 -1.79 0.40
N VAL A 105 8.11 -1.19 0.35
CA VAL A 105 8.38 0.05 1.07
C VAL A 105 7.37 1.08 0.56
N PRO A 106 6.59 1.72 1.44
CA PRO A 106 5.60 2.69 1.01
C PRO A 106 6.26 3.73 0.09
N PRO A 107 5.59 4.21 -0.96
CA PRO A 107 6.18 5.11 -1.94
C PRO A 107 6.90 6.32 -1.31
N GLU A 108 6.40 6.84 -0.19
CA GLU A 108 7.02 7.94 0.55
C GLU A 108 8.41 7.59 1.15
N HIS A 109 8.68 6.32 1.42
CA HIS A 109 9.92 5.82 1.99
C HIS A 109 10.88 5.26 0.92
N THR A 110 10.42 5.09 -0.33
CA THR A 110 11.27 4.62 -1.43
C THR A 110 12.40 5.62 -1.72
N ALA A 111 12.10 6.92 -1.75
CA ALA A 111 13.09 7.97 -2.02
C ALA A 111 14.24 7.99 -0.99
N ALA A 112 13.96 7.68 0.27
CA ALA A 112 14.97 7.62 1.34
C ALA A 112 15.94 6.43 1.19
N LEU A 113 15.51 5.36 0.52
CA LEU A 113 16.37 4.21 0.22
C LEU A 113 17.35 4.50 -0.93
N TYR A 114 16.97 5.36 -1.87
CA TYR A 114 17.84 5.77 -2.98
C TYR A 114 18.78 6.92 -2.62
N SER A 115 18.54 7.64 -1.52
CA SER A 115 19.34 8.81 -1.14
C SER A 115 20.56 8.49 -0.27
N ASN A 116 20.71 7.27 0.24
CA ASN A 116 21.67 6.98 1.31
C ASN A 116 22.70 5.87 1.03
N THR A 117 22.90 5.47 -0.22
CA THR A 117 23.88 4.42 -0.54
C THR A 117 24.76 4.78 -1.74
N SER A 118 25.93 5.34 -1.44
CA SER A 118 27.16 5.06 -2.19
C SER A 118 27.62 3.63 -1.90
N PHE A 119 26.79 2.64 -2.21
CA PHE A 119 27.17 1.23 -2.22
C PHE A 119 26.89 0.67 -3.61
N ASN A 120 27.93 0.11 -4.24
CA ASN A 120 27.86 -0.64 -5.48
C ASN A 120 26.72 -1.68 -5.41
N ILE A 121 25.58 -1.37 -6.01
CA ILE A 121 24.58 -2.35 -6.40
C ILE A 121 24.57 -2.34 -7.91
N SER A 122 25.21 -3.36 -8.47
CA SER A 122 25.08 -3.76 -9.86
C SER A 122 23.61 -3.71 -10.28
N SER A 123 23.31 -2.83 -11.24
CA SER A 123 22.21 -2.94 -12.20
C SER A 123 20.93 -3.62 -11.68
N GLY A 124 20.22 -2.98 -10.76
CA GLY A 124 18.90 -3.39 -10.30
C GLY A 124 17.75 -2.68 -11.05
N ARG A 125 17.89 -2.39 -12.35
CA ARG A 125 16.88 -1.68 -13.16
C ARG A 125 15.57 -2.48 -13.40
N ASN A 126 15.44 -3.66 -12.79
CA ASN A 126 14.38 -4.64 -13.05
C ASN A 126 13.63 -5.11 -11.79
N LYS A 127 13.73 -4.40 -10.65
CA LYS A 127 13.04 -4.78 -9.39
C LYS A 127 11.75 -4.01 -9.12
N ASP A 128 11.47 -2.93 -9.83
CA ASP A 128 10.32 -2.08 -9.53
C ASP A 128 8.99 -2.65 -10.05
N ARG A 129 9.02 -3.50 -11.08
CA ARG A 129 7.82 -4.14 -11.63
C ARG A 129 7.37 -5.38 -10.87
N GLU A 130 8.28 -6.01 -10.14
CA GLU A 130 8.03 -7.25 -9.40
C GLU A 130 7.79 -7.03 -7.89
N SER A 131 7.94 -5.80 -7.40
CA SER A 131 7.81 -5.48 -5.97
C SER A 131 6.37 -5.51 -5.44
N TYR A 132 5.38 -5.52 -6.33
CA TYR A 132 3.95 -5.49 -5.98
C TYR A 132 3.32 -6.87 -5.83
N TYR A 133 4.09 -7.94 -5.99
CA TYR A 133 3.55 -9.28 -5.88
C TYR A 133 3.88 -9.88 -4.52
N CYS A 134 2.91 -10.64 -3.98
CA CYS A 134 2.93 -11.06 -2.57
C CYS A 134 2.84 -12.58 -2.40
N GLU A 135 3.25 -13.33 -3.42
CA GLU A 135 3.46 -14.79 -3.37
C GLU A 135 4.94 -15.15 -3.20
#